data_AF-A0A151IY35-F1
#
_entry.id   AF-A0A151IY35-F1
#
_cell.length_a   1.000
_cell.length_b   1.000
_cell.length_c   1.000
_cell.angle_alpha   90.00
_cell.angle_beta   90.00
_cell.angle_gamma   90.00
#
_symmetry.space_group_name_H-M   'P 1'
#
loop_
_entity.id
_entity.type
_entity.pdbx_description
1 polymer ?
#
loop_
_entity_poly.entity_id
_entity_poly.type
_entity_poly.pdbx_seq_one_letter_code
_entity_poly.pdbx_strand_id
1 'polypeptide(L)'
;MAVEQNKPSTSTESKAIPKKSFEEVCDRQKRRRTETLRAENSAEELIFAAKMNMLASGNSDMAKIISFLSENPDQVSKVRTFCEGKYVEKLPLYLKEKALAIMVGLKLSQSRYIALRQISKDGMNRYPSYHAVLEAKKDCYPPKEKVIITETSAQIELQALLDLIVDRLLRTCNVDVHTTSNLTLLYKWGFDGASGQTKIY
;
A
#
# COMPACT_ATOMS: atom_id res chain seq x y z
N MET A 1 57.27 23.41 -66.30
CA MET A 1 55.83 23.24 -66.00
C MET A 1 55.69 22.14 -64.97
N ALA A 2 55.27 22.52 -63.77
CA ALA A 2 54.87 21.62 -62.69
C ALA A 2 53.60 20.85 -63.08
N VAL A 3 53.40 19.65 -62.53
CA VAL A 3 52.34 19.34 -61.55
C VAL A 3 52.58 17.90 -61.06
N GLU A 4 52.99 17.80 -59.80
CA GLU A 4 53.02 16.61 -58.97
C GLU A 4 51.58 16.32 -58.51
N GLN A 5 51.00 15.17 -58.89
CA GLN A 5 49.66 14.80 -58.43
C GLN A 5 49.75 13.95 -57.15
N ASN A 6 49.48 14.63 -56.04
CA ASN A 6 49.26 14.09 -54.71
C ASN A 6 48.08 13.09 -54.66
N LYS A 7 48.30 11.97 -53.98
CA LYS A 7 47.24 11.12 -53.39
C LYS A 7 46.40 11.94 -52.40
N PRO A 8 45.11 11.62 -52.23
CA PRO A 8 44.43 11.81 -50.97
C PRO A 8 44.20 10.46 -50.28
N SER A 9 44.93 10.21 -49.19
CA SER A 9 44.54 9.24 -48.16
C SER A 9 43.42 9.86 -47.33
N THR A 10 42.18 9.43 -47.54
CA THR A 10 41.05 9.90 -46.71
C THR A 10 40.82 8.92 -45.56
N SER A 11 41.58 9.09 -44.47
CA SER A 11 41.19 8.56 -43.15
C SER A 11 40.26 9.57 -42.50
N THR A 12 38.96 9.47 -42.76
CA THR A 12 37.94 10.22 -42.02
C THR A 12 37.75 9.57 -40.64
N GLU A 13 38.46 10.10 -39.65
CA GLU A 13 38.17 9.85 -38.24
C GLU A 13 36.77 10.42 -37.91
N SER A 14 35.75 9.57 -38.01
CA SER A 14 34.44 9.91 -37.46
C SER A 14 34.56 10.03 -35.94
N LYS A 15 34.28 11.23 -35.41
CA LYS A 15 34.20 11.47 -33.95
C LYS A 15 33.20 10.49 -33.34
N ALA A 16 33.70 9.43 -32.72
CA ALA A 16 32.89 8.43 -32.07
C ALA A 16 32.15 9.08 -30.89
N ILE A 17 30.82 9.19 -30.99
CA ILE A 17 29.97 9.60 -29.88
C ILE A 17 30.18 8.58 -28.75
N PRO A 18 30.51 9.01 -27.51
CA PRO A 18 30.72 8.10 -26.40
C PRO A 18 29.46 7.26 -26.18
N LYS A 19 29.61 5.95 -26.27
CA LYS A 19 28.49 5.01 -26.10
C LYS A 19 28.17 4.94 -24.61
N LYS A 20 26.94 5.32 -24.24
CA LYS A 20 26.37 5.03 -22.91
C LYS A 20 26.47 3.54 -22.60
N SER A 21 26.71 3.22 -21.33
CA SER A 21 26.80 1.84 -20.81
C SER A 21 25.50 1.06 -21.10
N PHE A 22 25.55 -0.27 -21.05
CA PHE A 22 24.36 -1.08 -21.32
C PHE A 22 23.24 -0.80 -20.32
N GLU A 23 23.58 -0.51 -19.05
CA GLU A 23 22.63 -0.28 -17.98
C GLU A 23 21.85 1.04 -18.16
N GLU A 24 22.54 2.10 -18.61
CA GLU A 24 22.02 3.47 -18.73
C GLU A 24 21.15 3.74 -19.97
N VAL A 25 21.13 2.82 -20.95
CA VAL A 25 20.33 3.01 -22.17
C VAL A 25 18.89 2.53 -22.00
N CYS A 26 17.96 3.14 -22.73
CA CYS A 26 16.54 2.75 -22.71
C CYS A 26 16.32 1.35 -23.32
N ASP A 27 15.19 0.72 -22.99
CA ASP A 27 14.89 -0.67 -23.39
C ASP A 27 14.89 -0.88 -24.90
N ARG A 28 14.42 0.10 -25.68
CA ARG A 28 14.47 0.04 -27.15
C ARG A 28 15.90 -0.14 -27.64
N GLN A 29 16.84 0.57 -27.04
CA GLN A 29 18.25 0.52 -27.41
C GLN A 29 18.93 -0.76 -26.89
N LYS A 30 18.55 -1.26 -25.70
CA LYS A 30 18.98 -2.56 -25.18
C LYS A 30 18.59 -3.68 -26.14
N ARG A 31 17.32 -3.73 -26.56
CA ARG A 31 16.79 -4.72 -27.52
C ARG A 31 17.58 -4.73 -28.83
N ARG A 32 17.85 -3.55 -29.40
CA ARG A 32 18.66 -3.38 -30.62
C ARG A 32 20.10 -3.86 -30.44
N ARG A 33 20.74 -3.55 -29.31
CA ARG A 33 22.12 -3.99 -29.02
C ARG A 33 22.23 -5.51 -28.83
N THR A 34 21.18 -6.15 -28.32
CA THR A 34 21.12 -7.62 -28.11
C THR A 34 20.54 -8.39 -29.30
N GLU A 35 20.26 -7.73 -30.43
CA GLU A 35 19.57 -8.35 -31.56
C GLU A 35 20.40 -9.44 -32.23
N THR A 36 21.66 -9.14 -32.56
CA THR A 36 22.61 -10.11 -33.14
C THR A 36 22.81 -11.30 -32.21
N LEU A 37 23.06 -11.03 -30.92
CA LEU A 37 23.25 -12.06 -29.90
C LEU A 37 22.07 -13.05 -29.81
N ARG A 38 20.83 -12.54 -29.90
CA ARG A 38 19.61 -13.39 -29.87
C ARG A 38 19.33 -14.09 -31.20
N ALA A 39 19.83 -13.58 -32.31
CA ALA A 39 19.68 -14.20 -33.62
C ALA A 39 20.68 -15.34 -33.83
N GLU A 40 21.88 -15.21 -33.28
CA GLU A 40 22.99 -16.14 -33.50
C GLU A 40 23.04 -17.30 -32.49
N ASN A 41 22.37 -17.19 -31.35
CA ASN A 41 22.47 -18.16 -30.25
C ASN A 41 21.08 -18.65 -29.82
N SER A 42 21.01 -19.90 -29.39
CA SER A 42 19.79 -20.50 -28.83
C SER A 42 19.48 -19.96 -27.42
N ALA A 43 18.23 -20.11 -26.99
CA ALA A 43 17.83 -19.69 -25.64
C ALA A 43 18.59 -20.45 -24.54
N GLU A 44 18.87 -21.74 -24.76
CA GLU A 44 19.61 -22.59 -23.82
C GLU A 44 21.06 -22.13 -23.66
N GLU A 45 21.74 -21.81 -24.78
CA GLU A 45 23.09 -21.25 -24.75
C GLU A 45 23.14 -19.91 -24.03
N LEU A 46 22.14 -19.05 -24.24
CA LEU A 46 22.07 -17.75 -23.57
C LEU A 46 21.79 -17.89 -22.07
N ILE A 47 20.95 -18.84 -21.66
CA ILE A 47 20.70 -19.15 -20.24
C ILE A 47 21.97 -19.68 -19.58
N PHE A 48 22.68 -20.59 -20.24
CA PHE A 48 23.93 -21.14 -19.74
C PHE A 48 25.03 -20.08 -19.65
N ALA A 49 25.17 -19.22 -20.67
CA ALA A 49 26.11 -18.10 -20.65
C ALA A 49 25.79 -17.10 -19.53
N ALA A 50 24.52 -16.78 -19.30
CA ALA A 50 24.09 -15.93 -18.20
C ALA A 50 24.44 -16.55 -16.84
N LYS A 51 24.17 -17.86 -16.65
CA LYS A 51 24.56 -18.61 -15.45
C LYS A 51 26.07 -18.53 -15.20
N MET A 52 26.89 -18.76 -16.21
CA MET A 52 28.36 -18.71 -16.10
C MET A 52 28.84 -17.30 -15.72
N ASN A 53 28.25 -16.26 -16.31
CA ASN A 53 28.57 -14.87 -15.95
C ASN A 53 28.15 -14.51 -14.51
N MET A 54 27.01 -15.01 -14.03
CA MET A 54 26.58 -14.80 -12.63
C MET A 54 27.51 -15.51 -11.63
N LEU A 55 28.02 -16.70 -11.98
CA LEU A 55 29.02 -17.39 -11.16
C LEU A 55 30.34 -16.62 -11.13
N ALA A 56 30.81 -16.14 -12.30
CA ALA A 56 32.04 -15.36 -12.41
C ALA A 56 31.98 -14.03 -11.63
N SER A 57 30.80 -13.41 -11.53
CA SER A 57 30.58 -12.20 -10.74
C SER A 57 30.32 -12.46 -9.24
N GLY A 58 30.37 -13.73 -8.80
CA GLY A 58 30.15 -14.12 -7.41
C GLY A 58 28.68 -14.23 -6.98
N ASN A 59 27.74 -14.00 -7.89
CA ASN A 59 26.30 -14.09 -7.62
C ASN A 59 25.79 -15.54 -7.74
N SER A 60 26.25 -16.39 -6.82
CA SER A 60 25.99 -17.83 -6.86
C SER A 60 24.50 -18.19 -6.68
N ASP A 61 23.75 -17.40 -5.93
CA ASP A 61 22.32 -17.64 -5.71
C ASP A 61 21.50 -17.36 -6.97
N MET A 62 21.83 -16.29 -7.71
CA MET A 62 21.17 -16.02 -8.99
C MET A 62 21.45 -17.12 -10.01
N ALA A 63 22.68 -17.65 -10.06
CA ALA A 63 23.03 -18.79 -10.93
C ALA A 63 22.24 -20.07 -10.58
N LYS A 64 22.05 -20.36 -9.28
CA LYS A 64 21.22 -21.49 -8.81
C LYS A 64 19.76 -21.30 -9.19
N ILE A 65 19.20 -20.10 -9.02
CA ILE A 65 17.82 -19.78 -9.37
C ILE A 65 17.59 -19.94 -10.88
N ILE A 66 18.47 -19.39 -11.72
CA ILE A 66 18.38 -19.53 -13.18
C ILE A 66 18.39 -21.02 -13.57
N SER A 67 19.27 -21.82 -12.97
CA SER A 67 19.35 -23.27 -13.25
C SER A 67 18.06 -23.98 -12.84
N PHE A 68 17.59 -23.74 -11.62
CA PHE A 68 16.37 -24.36 -11.08
C PHE A 68 15.14 -24.06 -11.95
N LEU A 69 14.96 -22.81 -12.37
CA LEU A 69 13.83 -22.41 -13.21
C LEU A 69 13.94 -22.94 -14.64
N SER A 70 15.16 -23.09 -15.16
CA SER A 70 15.40 -23.70 -16.48
C SER A 70 15.08 -25.20 -16.48
N GLU A 71 15.38 -25.90 -15.39
CA GLU A 71 15.13 -27.34 -15.25
C GLU A 71 13.67 -27.66 -14.86
N ASN A 72 12.93 -26.71 -14.28
CA ASN A 72 11.58 -26.90 -13.75
C ASN A 72 10.58 -25.86 -14.31
N PRO A 73 10.22 -25.92 -15.60
CA PRO A 73 9.35 -24.92 -16.24
C PRO A 73 7.94 -24.84 -15.64
N ASP A 74 7.43 -25.93 -15.05
CA ASP A 74 6.15 -26.01 -14.35
C ASP A 74 6.11 -25.14 -13.07
N GLN A 75 7.27 -24.89 -12.47
CA GLN A 75 7.41 -24.08 -11.26
C GLN A 75 7.51 -22.57 -11.55
N VAL A 76 7.86 -22.18 -12.78
CA VAL A 76 8.08 -20.77 -13.18
C VAL A 76 6.86 -19.91 -12.87
N SER A 77 5.66 -20.39 -13.19
CA SER A 77 4.41 -19.67 -12.92
C SER A 77 4.14 -19.49 -11.42
N LYS A 78 4.46 -20.51 -10.60
CA LYS A 78 4.30 -20.45 -9.13
C LYS A 78 5.30 -19.50 -8.49
N VAL A 79 6.54 -19.52 -8.97
CA VAL A 79 7.59 -18.61 -8.49
C VAL A 79 7.25 -17.16 -8.85
N ARG A 80 6.74 -16.91 -10.07
CA ARG A 80 6.25 -15.58 -10.48
C ARG A 80 5.19 -15.05 -9.53
N THR A 81 4.11 -15.81 -9.31
CA THR A 81 3.00 -15.38 -8.46
C THR A 81 3.44 -15.16 -7.01
N PHE A 82 4.37 -15.97 -6.51
CA PHE A 82 4.96 -15.79 -5.19
C PHE A 82 5.80 -14.51 -5.07
N CYS A 83 6.67 -14.24 -6.05
CA CYS A 83 7.51 -13.03 -6.06
C CYS A 83 6.67 -11.75 -6.20
N GLU A 84 5.68 -11.75 -7.10
CA GLU A 84 4.72 -10.65 -7.26
C GLU A 84 3.91 -10.42 -5.97
N GLY A 85 3.57 -11.50 -5.25
CA GLY A 85 2.87 -11.43 -3.97
C GLY A 85 3.70 -10.91 -2.79
N LYS A 86 5.04 -11.02 -2.85
CA LYS A 86 5.96 -10.60 -1.76
C LYS A 86 6.46 -9.16 -1.88
N TYR A 87 6.62 -8.64 -3.10
CA TYR A 87 7.09 -7.26 -3.30
C TYR A 87 6.00 -6.19 -3.09
N VAL A 88 4.74 -6.59 -3.07
CA VAL A 88 3.68 -5.77 -2.51
C VAL A 88 3.75 -5.97 -0.99
N GLU A 89 4.56 -5.17 -0.30
CA GLU A 89 4.35 -4.96 1.14
C GLU A 89 2.90 -4.55 1.32
N LYS A 90 2.02 -5.51 1.65
CA LYS A 90 0.64 -5.22 1.98
C LYS A 90 0.66 -4.41 3.26
N LEU A 91 0.66 -3.09 3.12
CA LEU A 91 0.47 -2.18 4.24
C LEU A 91 -0.76 -2.66 5.01
N PRO A 92 -0.67 -2.79 6.34
CA PRO A 92 -1.77 -3.30 7.13
C PRO A 92 -3.00 -2.41 6.95
N LEU A 93 -4.16 -3.06 7.00
CA LEU A 93 -5.44 -2.38 7.08
C LEU A 93 -5.42 -1.43 8.28
N TYR A 94 -6.10 -0.29 8.15
CA TYR A 94 -6.39 0.54 9.30
C TYR A 94 -7.24 -0.24 10.30
N LEU A 95 -6.90 -0.08 11.57
CA LEU A 95 -7.72 -0.44 12.70
C LEU A 95 -9.14 0.14 12.54
N LYS A 96 -10.14 -0.59 13.03
CA LYS A 96 -11.55 -0.22 12.89
C LYS A 96 -11.85 1.14 13.54
N GLU A 97 -11.18 1.46 14.64
CA GLU A 97 -11.26 2.71 15.38
C GLU A 97 -10.70 3.88 14.55
N LYS A 98 -9.56 3.66 13.88
CA LYS A 98 -8.95 4.65 13.00
C LYS A 98 -9.83 4.95 11.79
N ALA A 99 -10.44 3.92 11.20
CA ALA A 99 -11.38 4.09 10.10
C ALA A 99 -12.66 4.82 10.53
N LEU A 100 -13.18 4.53 11.73
CA LEU A 100 -14.29 5.27 12.32
C LEU A 100 -13.93 6.75 12.56
N ALA A 101 -12.75 7.03 13.10
CA ALA A 101 -12.26 8.39 13.32
C ALA A 101 -12.17 9.18 12.00
N ILE A 102 -11.67 8.56 10.93
CA ILE A 102 -11.65 9.18 9.59
C ILE A 102 -13.08 9.45 9.09
N MET A 103 -13.99 8.49 9.23
CA MET A 103 -15.37 8.63 8.77
C MET A 103 -16.09 9.78 9.51
N VAL A 104 -15.90 9.92 10.82
CA VAL A 104 -16.48 11.00 11.63
C VAL A 104 -15.80 12.34 11.35
N GLY A 105 -14.46 12.38 11.35
CA GLY A 105 -13.68 13.60 11.13
C GLY A 105 -13.90 14.22 9.76
N LEU A 106 -14.11 13.38 8.73
CA LEU A 106 -14.43 13.81 7.36
C LEU A 106 -15.93 13.90 7.07
N LYS A 107 -16.80 13.67 8.07
CA LYS A 107 -18.27 13.67 7.94
C LYS A 107 -18.78 12.82 6.77
N LEU A 108 -18.20 11.64 6.58
CA LEU A 108 -18.55 10.74 5.48
C LEU A 108 -19.84 9.97 5.81
N SER A 109 -20.74 9.89 4.83
CA SER A 109 -21.82 8.91 4.85
C SER A 109 -21.29 7.49 4.63
N GLN A 110 -22.10 6.48 4.93
CA GLN A 110 -21.78 5.08 4.61
C GLN A 110 -21.43 4.88 3.13
N SER A 111 -22.23 5.46 2.22
CA SER A 111 -22.01 5.35 0.77
C SER A 111 -20.68 5.98 0.35
N ARG A 112 -20.34 7.15 0.90
CA ARG A 112 -19.07 7.82 0.62
C ARG A 112 -17.88 7.05 1.17
N TYR A 113 -18.00 6.46 2.36
CA TYR A 113 -16.97 5.59 2.91
C TYR A 113 -16.75 4.35 2.03
N ILE A 114 -17.81 3.70 1.56
CA ILE A 114 -17.72 2.54 0.67
C ILE A 114 -17.07 2.92 -0.67
N ALA A 115 -17.44 4.07 -1.24
CA ALA A 115 -16.83 4.59 -2.46
C ALA A 115 -15.33 4.90 -2.25
N LEU A 116 -14.97 5.58 -1.15
CA LEU A 116 -13.57 5.86 -0.79
C LEU A 116 -12.77 4.56 -0.68
N ARG A 117 -13.33 3.54 -0.03
CA ARG A 117 -12.71 2.22 0.06
C ARG A 117 -12.53 1.60 -1.32
N GLN A 118 -13.53 1.67 -2.19
CA GLN A 118 -13.45 1.09 -3.53
C GLN A 118 -12.36 1.77 -4.37
N ILE A 119 -12.30 3.11 -4.37
CA ILE A 119 -11.26 3.88 -5.07
C ILE A 119 -9.87 3.54 -4.51
N SER A 120 -9.77 3.32 -3.19
CA SER A 120 -8.48 2.99 -2.57
C SER A 120 -7.97 1.58 -2.93
N LYS A 121 -8.82 0.67 -3.43
CA LYS A 121 -8.39 -0.70 -3.73
C LYS A 121 -7.35 -0.78 -4.85
N ASP A 122 -7.35 0.19 -5.76
CA ASP A 122 -6.52 0.18 -6.96
C ASP A 122 -5.04 0.57 -6.68
N GLY A 123 -4.69 0.87 -5.42
CA GLY A 123 -3.29 1.11 -5.05
C GLY A 123 -2.98 1.12 -3.55
N MET A 124 -3.97 1.36 -2.68
CA MET A 124 -3.80 1.47 -1.22
C MET A 124 -5.03 0.89 -0.50
N ASN A 125 -5.22 -0.43 -0.58
CA ASN A 125 -6.33 -1.13 0.07
C ASN A 125 -6.16 -1.19 1.60
N ARG A 126 -6.26 -0.02 2.25
CA ARG A 126 -6.01 0.16 3.69
C ARG A 126 -7.30 0.29 4.49
N TYR A 127 -8.44 0.59 3.86
CA TYR A 127 -9.68 0.81 4.59
C TYR A 127 -10.39 -0.52 4.91
N PRO A 128 -10.72 -0.78 6.19
CA PRO A 128 -11.46 -1.97 6.57
C PRO A 128 -12.89 -1.92 6.01
N SER A 129 -13.58 -3.06 6.03
CA SER A 129 -14.98 -3.12 5.59
C SER A 129 -15.86 -2.20 6.44
N TYR A 130 -17.01 -1.79 5.89
CA TYR A 130 -17.97 -1.02 6.67
C TYR A 130 -18.50 -1.80 7.89
N HIS A 131 -18.54 -3.13 7.82
CA HIS A 131 -18.90 -3.98 8.95
C HIS A 131 -17.96 -3.79 10.15
N ALA A 132 -16.64 -3.76 9.92
CA ALA A 132 -15.67 -3.52 10.99
C ALA A 132 -15.83 -2.11 11.58
N VAL A 133 -16.11 -1.10 10.75
CA VAL A 133 -16.41 0.26 11.22
C VAL A 133 -17.72 0.30 12.02
N LEU A 134 -18.71 -0.51 11.65
CA LEU A 134 -19.96 -0.65 12.40
C LEU A 134 -19.74 -1.30 13.77
N GLU A 135 -18.85 -2.27 13.88
CA GLU A 135 -18.43 -2.81 15.17
C GLU A 135 -17.80 -1.73 16.04
N ALA A 136 -16.85 -0.96 15.49
CA ALA A 136 -16.27 0.18 16.22
C ALA A 136 -17.33 1.21 16.65
N LYS A 137 -18.39 1.43 15.85
CA LYS A 137 -19.52 2.27 16.26
C LYS A 137 -20.30 1.67 17.43
N LYS A 138 -20.57 0.36 17.40
CA LYS A 138 -21.28 -0.34 18.47
C LYS A 138 -20.49 -0.28 19.78
N ASP A 139 -19.17 -0.41 19.70
CA ASP A 139 -18.27 -0.26 20.85
C ASP A 139 -18.32 1.16 21.46
N CYS A 140 -18.82 2.13 20.68
CA CYS A 140 -19.01 3.51 21.12
C CYS A 140 -20.40 3.80 21.69
N TYR A 141 -21.32 2.83 21.66
CA TYR A 141 -22.70 3.04 22.08
C TYR A 141 -22.94 2.50 23.49
N PRO A 142 -23.79 3.18 24.28
CA PRO A 142 -24.20 2.69 25.58
C PRO A 142 -25.09 1.44 25.42
N PRO A 143 -25.24 0.63 26.50
CA PRO A 143 -26.09 -0.55 26.49
C PRO A 143 -27.51 -0.22 26.02
N LYS A 144 -28.08 -1.08 25.16
CA LYS A 144 -29.39 -0.82 24.53
C LYS A 144 -30.52 -0.73 25.56
N GLU A 145 -30.38 -1.47 26.65
CA GLU A 145 -31.35 -1.53 27.75
C GLU A 145 -31.43 -0.20 28.51
N LYS A 146 -30.39 0.63 28.40
CA LYS A 146 -30.25 1.92 29.08
C LYS A 146 -30.63 3.11 28.19
N VAL A 147 -31.03 2.85 26.94
CA VAL A 147 -31.41 3.85 25.94
C VAL A 147 -32.89 3.70 25.63
N ILE A 148 -33.65 4.78 25.85
CA ILE A 148 -35.09 4.83 25.57
C ILE A 148 -35.30 5.80 24.41
N ILE A 149 -35.79 5.29 23.29
CA ILE A 149 -36.12 6.09 22.11
C ILE A 149 -37.61 5.95 21.88
N THR A 150 -38.30 7.10 21.85
CA THR A 150 -39.70 7.25 21.48
C THR A 150 -39.78 8.06 20.19
N GLU A 151 -40.99 8.21 19.64
CA GLU A 151 -41.20 9.02 18.42
C GLU A 151 -40.83 10.50 18.62
N THR A 152 -40.94 11.01 19.85
CA THR A 152 -40.79 12.43 20.17
C THR A 152 -39.59 12.75 21.05
N SER A 153 -38.96 11.75 21.66
CA SER A 153 -37.83 11.96 22.57
C SER A 153 -36.87 10.78 22.58
N ALA A 154 -35.61 11.07 22.90
CA ALA A 154 -34.60 10.07 23.20
C ALA A 154 -33.94 10.43 24.54
N GLN A 155 -33.85 9.46 25.44
CA GLN A 155 -33.24 9.62 26.75
C GLN A 155 -32.35 8.43 27.08
N ILE A 156 -31.37 8.67 27.95
CA ILE A 156 -30.38 7.69 28.36
C ILE A 156 -30.11 7.81 29.86
N GLU A 157 -29.86 6.68 30.52
CA GLU A 157 -29.39 6.69 31.91
C GLU A 157 -28.01 7.36 32.02
N LEU A 158 -27.92 8.40 32.85
CA LEU A 158 -26.69 9.18 33.01
C LEU A 158 -25.51 8.31 33.46
N GLN A 159 -25.73 7.37 34.38
CA GLN A 159 -24.67 6.48 34.87
C GLN A 159 -24.08 5.63 33.72
N ALA A 160 -24.94 5.04 32.89
CA ALA A 160 -24.51 4.23 31.75
C ALA A 160 -23.66 5.04 30.74
N LEU A 161 -23.97 6.34 30.58
CA LEU A 161 -23.16 7.24 29.76
C LEU A 161 -21.80 7.54 30.40
N LEU A 162 -21.77 7.83 31.70
CA LEU A 162 -20.55 8.13 32.43
C LEU A 162 -19.61 6.93 32.47
N ASP A 163 -20.12 5.72 32.74
CA ASP A 163 -19.34 4.49 32.77
C ASP A 163 -18.65 4.24 31.42
N LEU A 164 -19.38 4.43 30.31
CA LEU A 164 -18.84 4.30 28.96
C LEU A 164 -17.75 5.35 28.67
N ILE A 165 -17.94 6.59 29.09
CA ILE A 165 -16.95 7.66 28.91
C ILE A 165 -15.67 7.34 29.71
N VAL A 166 -15.82 6.91 30.96
CA VAL A 166 -14.68 6.56 31.84
C VAL A 166 -13.89 5.39 31.26
N ASP A 167 -14.55 4.28 30.89
CA ASP A 167 -13.88 3.12 30.28
C ASP A 167 -13.07 3.53 29.04
N ARG A 168 -13.66 4.36 28.18
CA ARG A 168 -12.98 4.84 26.97
C ARG A 168 -11.83 5.80 27.24
N LEU A 169 -11.98 6.70 28.21
CA LEU A 169 -10.91 7.60 28.62
C LEU A 169 -9.72 6.82 29.18
N LEU A 170 -9.98 5.85 30.06
CA LEU A 170 -8.93 5.01 30.65
C LEU A 170 -8.16 4.22 29.57
N ARG A 171 -8.87 3.62 28.60
CA ARG A 171 -8.25 2.94 27.45
C ARG A 171 -7.41 3.89 26.59
N THR A 172 -7.87 5.12 26.40
CA THR A 172 -7.17 6.11 25.54
C THR A 172 -5.94 6.68 26.22
N CYS A 173 -6.01 6.93 27.53
CA CYS A 173 -4.90 7.48 28.30
C CYS A 173 -3.87 6.41 28.70
N ASN A 174 -4.13 5.13 28.42
CA ASN A 174 -3.29 3.99 28.80
C ASN A 174 -2.89 4.00 30.28
N VAL A 175 -3.82 4.44 31.14
CA VAL A 175 -3.61 4.52 32.59
C VAL A 175 -3.83 3.12 33.16
N ASP A 176 -2.80 2.57 33.80
CA ASP A 176 -2.94 1.32 34.52
C ASP A 176 -3.73 1.54 35.81
N VAL A 177 -5.03 1.28 35.72
CA VAL A 177 -6.04 1.49 36.77
C VAL A 177 -5.66 0.73 38.06
N HIS A 178 -4.85 -0.33 37.95
CA HIS A 178 -4.41 -1.12 39.10
C HIS A 178 -3.34 -0.45 39.97
N THR A 179 -2.65 0.57 39.46
CA THR A 179 -1.56 1.23 40.20
C THR A 179 -2.01 2.52 40.90
N THR A 180 -3.10 3.14 40.43
CA THR A 180 -3.61 4.42 40.94
C THR A 180 -4.90 4.20 41.72
N SER A 181 -4.79 4.00 43.04
CA SER A 181 -5.95 3.97 43.93
C SER A 181 -6.70 5.32 43.92
N ASN A 182 -8.00 5.25 43.61
CA ASN A 182 -9.04 6.30 43.68
C ASN A 182 -8.89 7.49 42.71
N LEU A 183 -9.32 7.29 41.46
CA LEU A 183 -9.54 8.38 40.51
C LEU A 183 -10.95 8.97 40.66
N THR A 184 -11.04 10.29 40.72
CA THR A 184 -12.33 11.02 40.76
C THR A 184 -12.55 11.73 39.43
N LEU A 185 -13.64 11.38 38.73
CA LEU A 185 -14.06 12.10 37.53
C LEU A 185 -14.82 13.38 37.92
N LEU A 186 -14.21 14.53 37.66
CA LEU A 186 -14.91 15.82 37.71
C LEU A 186 -15.42 16.16 36.30
N TYR A 187 -16.73 16.28 36.14
CA TYR A 187 -17.36 16.59 34.85
C TYR A 187 -18.36 17.74 34.99
N LYS A 188 -18.68 18.37 33.85
CA LYS A 188 -19.72 19.40 33.73
C LYS A 188 -20.81 18.89 32.80
N TRP A 189 -22.05 19.30 33.04
CA TRP A 189 -23.19 18.96 32.18
C TRP A 189 -24.14 20.16 32.07
N GLY A 190 -25.02 20.14 31.07
CA GLY A 190 -26.01 21.20 30.82
C GLY A 190 -26.91 20.85 29.63
N PHE A 191 -27.87 21.73 29.35
CA PHE A 191 -28.82 21.61 28.24
C PHE A 191 -29.07 23.00 27.63
N ASP A 192 -29.46 23.04 26.35
CA ASP A 192 -29.74 24.27 25.61
C ASP A 192 -30.88 24.06 24.59
N GLY A 193 -31.58 25.13 24.25
CA GLY A 193 -32.69 25.14 23.29
C GLY A 193 -32.29 25.81 21.98
N ALA A 194 -32.45 25.11 20.85
CA ALA A 194 -32.21 25.66 19.51
C ALA A 194 -33.52 25.71 18.71
N SER A 195 -33.72 26.78 17.93
CA SER A 195 -34.86 26.96 17.00
C SER A 195 -34.41 26.93 15.53
N GLY A 196 -35.35 26.76 14.59
CA GLY A 196 -35.08 26.79 13.14
C GLY A 196 -34.93 25.41 12.47
N GLN A 197 -35.29 24.34 13.16
CA GLN A 197 -35.30 22.98 12.65
C GLN A 197 -36.48 22.76 11.68
N THR A 198 -36.27 21.92 10.67
CA THR A 198 -37.28 21.58 9.67
C THR A 198 -38.46 20.84 10.32
N LYS A 199 -39.69 21.29 10.01
CA LYS A 199 -40.91 20.55 10.38
C LYS A 199 -41.05 19.34 9.47
N ILE A 200 -41.17 18.15 10.07
CA ILE A 200 -41.53 16.92 9.37
C ILE A 200 -43.06 16.88 9.40
N TYR A 201 -43.70 17.01 8.23
CA TYR A 201 -45.15 16.88 8.04
C TYR A 201 -45.49 15.46 7.57
#